data_AF-A0A9R1PR10-F1
#
_entry.id   AF-A0A9R1PR10-F1
#
_cell.length_a   1.000
_cell.length_b   1.000
_cell.length_c   1.000
_cell.angle_alpha   90.00
_cell.angle_beta   90.00
_cell.angle_gamma   90.00
#
_symmetry.space_group_name_H-M   'P 1'
#
loop_
_entity.id
_entity.type
_entity.pdbx_description
1 polymer ?
#
loop_
_entity_poly.entity_id
_entity_poly.type
_entity_poly.pdbx_seq_one_letter_code
_entity_poly.pdbx_strand_id
1 'polypeptide(L)'
;MDVESSTAHEVSVDWRGRPCEPGRHGGMRAAVFVLGIQAFEIMAIAAVGNNLITYVFGEMHFPLSEAANVVTNFVGTIFLLSLLGGFLSDSYLGCFWTMLTFGFVELSGFILLSVQAHLPQLKPPPCNMASMDGSCEQARGFKSSIFFVALYLVALGSGCLKPNMIAHGGDQFSSSGGSDNAKSLSTYFNSAYFSFCLGELVALTALVWVQTHSGMDVGFGISAAAMAAGLISLAGSFRHGNKFRFLDKACVRDAEQGGNTKPESPWRLCTVSEVQQAKTLLAVTPIFACTIVFNTVLAQLQTFSVQQGSAMDTVLGGAFRVPPASLQAIPYAMLLLLVPAYELLLVPFMKRLTGTRSGITPLQRIGVGLGTVAFSMVAAATVERRRRDLSASGARMSVLWIVPQFLVFGVSEMFTAVGLIEFFYKQACAGMQSFLTALTYCSYAFGFYLSSVLVTTVNRVTARHGGAGWLGDNDLNKDRLDLFYWMLAALSVLNFFCYLVCARWYNSGADGSDAASAQIAAEGDAKEIS
;
A
#
# COMPACT_ATOMS: atom_id res chain seq x y z
N MET A 1 -45.39 -22.20 22.49
CA MET A 1 -44.26 -22.88 23.16
C MET A 1 -43.06 -22.53 22.31
N ASP A 2 -42.65 -21.29 22.52
CA ASP A 2 -41.80 -20.52 21.62
C ASP A 2 -40.35 -20.82 21.95
N VAL A 3 -39.63 -21.38 20.99
CA VAL A 3 -38.19 -21.60 21.08
C VAL A 3 -37.56 -20.25 20.73
N GLU A 4 -37.25 -19.46 21.76
CA GLU A 4 -36.39 -18.29 21.62
C GLU A 4 -35.01 -18.76 21.12
N SER A 5 -34.68 -18.40 19.89
CA SER A 5 -33.33 -18.50 19.35
C SER A 5 -32.44 -17.51 20.11
N SER A 6 -31.74 -18.01 21.14
CA SER A 6 -30.65 -17.32 21.81
C SER A 6 -29.52 -17.06 20.80
N THR A 7 -29.55 -15.89 20.15
CA THR A 7 -28.37 -15.32 19.49
C THR A 7 -27.43 -14.86 20.59
N ALA A 8 -26.37 -15.62 20.83
CA ALA A 8 -25.29 -15.25 21.74
C ALA A 8 -24.69 -13.90 21.30
N HIS A 9 -25.09 -12.82 21.97
CA HIS A 9 -24.45 -11.52 21.80
C HIS A 9 -23.10 -11.56 22.53
N GLU A 10 -22.00 -11.45 21.77
CA GLU A 10 -20.67 -11.20 22.33
C GLU A 10 -20.71 -9.89 23.14
N VAL A 11 -20.64 -10.00 24.48
CA VAL A 11 -20.64 -8.84 25.38
C VAL A 11 -19.21 -8.33 25.51
N SER A 12 -18.83 -7.34 24.70
CA SER A 12 -17.62 -6.56 24.94
C SER A 12 -17.75 -5.78 26.25
N VAL A 13 -16.70 -5.76 27.09
CA VAL A 13 -16.69 -5.07 28.40
C VAL A 13 -15.74 -3.85 28.39
N ASP A 14 -16.12 -2.81 29.12
CA ASP A 14 -15.32 -1.61 29.37
C ASP A 14 -14.15 -1.92 30.32
N TRP A 15 -13.25 -0.94 30.49
CA TRP A 15 -12.10 -1.04 31.41
C TRP A 15 -12.48 -1.24 32.89
N ARG A 16 -13.77 -1.19 33.24
CA ARG A 16 -14.32 -1.48 34.58
C ARG A 16 -15.08 -2.81 34.63
N GLY A 17 -15.00 -3.63 33.58
CA GLY A 17 -15.71 -4.91 33.48
C GLY A 17 -17.22 -4.77 33.27
N ARG A 18 -17.72 -3.59 32.90
CA ARG A 18 -19.14 -3.37 32.60
C ARG A 18 -19.39 -3.57 31.11
N PRO A 19 -20.55 -4.07 30.69
CA PRO A 19 -20.87 -4.19 29.27
C PRO A 19 -20.72 -2.85 28.54
N CYS A 20 -20.06 -2.86 27.39
CA CYS A 20 -19.85 -1.68 26.55
C CYS A 20 -21.20 -1.14 26.07
N GLU A 21 -21.54 0.07 26.48
CA GLU A 21 -22.70 0.79 25.97
C GLU A 21 -22.45 1.32 24.54
N PRO A 22 -23.27 0.92 23.54
CA PRO A 22 -23.22 1.49 22.19
C PRO A 22 -23.56 2.99 22.25
N GLY A 23 -22.57 3.84 21.98
CA GLY A 23 -22.71 5.32 22.00
C GLY A 23 -21.87 6.04 23.06
N ARG A 24 -21.39 5.32 24.09
CA ARG A 24 -20.47 5.88 25.10
C ARG A 24 -19.04 5.35 24.96
N HIS A 25 -18.89 4.14 24.44
CA HIS A 25 -17.62 3.49 24.16
C HIS A 25 -17.50 3.27 22.64
N GLY A 26 -16.35 3.62 22.05
CA GLY A 26 -16.11 3.52 20.60
C GLY A 26 -16.71 4.66 19.76
N GLY A 27 -16.84 4.40 18.46
CA GLY A 27 -17.38 5.33 17.46
C GLY A 27 -16.36 6.32 16.89
N MET A 28 -16.85 7.25 16.06
CA MET A 28 -16.01 8.16 15.26
C MET A 28 -15.03 8.99 16.10
N ARG A 29 -15.41 9.38 17.34
CA ARG A 29 -14.52 10.14 18.23
C ARG A 29 -13.27 9.36 18.65
N ALA A 30 -13.40 8.05 18.88
CA ALA A 30 -12.26 7.18 19.15
C ALA A 30 -11.48 6.90 17.85
N ALA A 31 -12.20 6.67 16.75
CA ALA A 31 -11.61 6.41 15.44
C ALA A 31 -10.75 7.58 14.91
N VAL A 32 -11.08 8.83 15.22
CA VAL A 32 -10.28 10.02 14.82
C VAL A 32 -8.83 9.96 15.33
N PHE A 33 -8.58 9.40 16.52
CA PHE A 33 -7.21 9.22 17.00
C PHE A 33 -6.43 8.22 16.13
N VAL A 34 -7.07 7.11 15.76
CA VAL A 34 -6.50 6.10 14.86
C VAL A 34 -6.25 6.70 13.47
N LEU A 35 -7.19 7.49 12.95
CA LEU A 35 -7.05 8.22 11.69
C LEU A 35 -5.90 9.24 11.73
N GLY A 36 -5.69 9.91 12.87
CA GLY A 36 -4.58 10.83 13.07
C GLY A 36 -3.23 10.13 13.04
N ILE A 37 -3.09 8.99 13.74
CA ILE A 37 -1.89 8.16 13.68
C ILE A 37 -1.66 7.68 12.25
N GLN A 38 -2.72 7.29 11.52
CA GLN A 38 -2.65 6.91 10.11
C GLN A 38 -2.08 8.02 9.24
N ALA A 39 -2.51 9.26 9.43
CA ALA A 39 -1.97 10.41 8.71
C ALA A 39 -0.48 10.65 9.03
N PHE A 40 -0.09 10.56 10.30
CA PHE A 40 1.30 10.82 10.70
C PHE A 40 2.26 9.71 10.27
N GLU A 41 1.86 8.45 10.40
CA GLU A 41 2.64 7.30 9.92
C GLU A 41 2.81 7.37 8.41
N ILE A 42 1.70 7.56 7.67
CA ILE A 42 1.77 7.58 6.21
C ILE A 42 2.61 8.77 5.73
N MET A 43 2.52 9.91 6.41
CA MET A 43 3.32 11.08 6.07
C MET A 43 4.82 10.82 6.27
N ALA A 44 5.21 10.20 7.38
CA ALA A 44 6.60 9.86 7.67
C ALA A 44 7.17 8.86 6.64
N ILE A 45 6.45 7.76 6.41
CA ILE A 45 6.94 6.70 5.52
C ILE A 45 6.92 7.11 4.04
N ALA A 46 5.91 7.86 3.59
CA ALA A 46 5.82 8.30 2.19
C ALA A 46 6.96 9.25 1.83
N ALA A 47 7.32 10.17 2.73
CA ALA A 47 8.41 11.09 2.46
C ALA A 47 9.78 10.40 2.44
N VAL A 48 10.01 9.42 3.33
CA VAL A 48 11.22 8.60 3.26
C VAL A 48 11.22 7.75 2.01
N GLY A 49 10.19 6.93 1.77
CA GLY A 49 10.14 5.98 0.65
C GLY A 49 10.33 6.63 -0.72
N ASN A 50 9.68 7.76 -0.99
CA ASN A 50 9.68 8.39 -2.32
C ASN A 50 10.92 9.24 -2.61
N ASN A 51 11.60 9.75 -1.57
CA ASN A 51 12.84 10.52 -1.75
C ASN A 51 14.09 9.74 -1.32
N LEU A 52 13.96 8.50 -0.82
CA LEU A 52 15.09 7.66 -0.40
C LEU A 52 16.09 7.43 -1.54
N ILE A 53 15.61 7.32 -2.79
CA ILE A 53 16.48 7.09 -3.94
C ILE A 53 17.51 8.22 -4.12
N THR A 54 17.15 9.46 -3.81
CA THR A 54 18.08 10.60 -3.93
C THR A 54 19.17 10.54 -2.87
N TYR A 55 18.85 10.07 -1.66
CA TYR A 55 19.83 9.83 -0.60
C TYR A 55 20.76 8.65 -0.92
N VAL A 56 20.21 7.53 -1.38
CA VAL A 56 21.01 6.32 -1.69
C VAL A 56 21.95 6.55 -2.88
N PHE A 57 21.47 7.23 -3.93
CA PHE A 57 22.27 7.58 -5.09
C PHE A 57 23.24 8.73 -4.79
N GLY A 58 22.74 9.85 -4.29
CA GLY A 58 23.49 11.11 -4.18
C GLY A 58 24.41 11.21 -2.97
N GLU A 59 24.02 10.63 -1.82
CA GLU A 59 24.82 10.75 -0.58
C GLU A 59 25.54 9.47 -0.19
N MET A 60 24.97 8.30 -0.50
CA MET A 60 25.60 6.99 -0.21
C MET A 60 26.39 6.44 -1.41
N HIS A 61 26.33 7.12 -2.56
CA HIS A 61 27.04 6.79 -3.81
C HIS A 61 26.80 5.37 -4.32
N PHE A 62 25.60 4.83 -4.13
CA PHE A 62 25.22 3.58 -4.77
C PHE A 62 24.93 3.82 -6.26
N PRO A 63 25.28 2.87 -7.15
CA PRO A 63 24.88 2.92 -8.55
C PRO A 63 23.37 3.10 -8.72
N LEU A 64 22.92 3.78 -9.77
CA LEU A 64 21.51 4.15 -9.96
C LEU A 64 20.56 2.93 -9.92
N SER A 65 20.92 1.85 -10.63
CA SER A 65 20.14 0.60 -10.59
C SER A 65 20.13 -0.07 -9.22
N GLU A 66 21.23 0.03 -8.47
CA GLU A 66 21.32 -0.53 -7.12
C GLU A 66 20.51 0.30 -6.13
N ALA A 67 20.55 1.62 -6.24
CA ALA A 67 19.73 2.54 -5.47
C ALA A 67 18.24 2.30 -5.69
N ALA A 68 17.81 2.15 -6.95
CA ALA A 68 16.43 1.79 -7.28
C ALA A 68 16.03 0.45 -6.62
N ASN A 69 16.87 -0.58 -6.74
CA ASN A 69 16.64 -1.88 -6.11
C ASN A 69 16.56 -1.81 -4.57
N VAL A 70 17.39 -0.99 -3.92
CA VAL A 70 17.35 -0.80 -2.46
C VAL A 70 15.99 -0.21 -2.05
N VAL A 71 15.51 0.83 -2.74
CA VAL A 71 14.22 1.47 -2.45
C VAL A 71 13.07 0.50 -2.69
N THR A 72 13.05 -0.19 -3.84
CA THR A 72 11.96 -1.12 -4.16
C THR A 72 11.96 -2.33 -3.23
N ASN A 73 13.13 -2.87 -2.87
CA ASN A 73 13.21 -3.94 -1.88
C ASN A 73 12.77 -3.48 -0.48
N PHE A 74 13.11 -2.25 -0.07
CA PHE A 74 12.66 -1.67 1.19
C PHE A 74 11.13 -1.56 1.23
N VAL A 75 10.51 -0.95 0.21
CA VAL A 75 9.04 -0.80 0.13
C VAL A 75 8.35 -2.17 0.03
N GLY A 76 8.89 -3.09 -0.77
CA GLY A 76 8.39 -4.46 -0.85
C GLY A 76 8.45 -5.20 0.49
N THR A 77 9.50 -4.97 1.27
CA THR A 77 9.66 -5.56 2.61
C THR A 77 8.66 -4.99 3.61
N ILE A 78 8.33 -3.70 3.56
CA ILE A 78 7.27 -3.11 4.40
C ILE A 78 5.96 -3.86 4.20
N PHE A 79 5.53 -4.02 2.95
CA PHE A 79 4.26 -4.69 2.64
C PHE A 79 4.28 -6.18 2.97
N LEU A 80 5.42 -6.85 2.81
CA LEU A 80 5.56 -8.25 3.22
C LEU A 80 5.48 -8.41 4.75
N LEU A 81 6.14 -7.51 5.49
CA LEU A 81 6.10 -7.50 6.96
C LEU A 81 4.73 -7.09 7.51
N SER A 82 3.88 -6.44 6.71
CA SER A 82 2.46 -6.24 7.09
C SER A 82 1.70 -7.55 7.29
N LEU A 83 2.05 -8.62 6.58
CA LEU A 83 1.46 -9.93 6.84
C LEU A 83 1.86 -10.45 8.23
N LEU A 84 3.14 -10.28 8.58
CA LEU A 84 3.66 -10.65 9.89
C LEU A 84 3.00 -9.83 11.01
N GLY A 85 2.81 -8.53 10.78
CA GLY A 85 2.14 -7.62 11.72
C GLY A 85 0.70 -7.99 12.02
N GLY A 86 -0.08 -8.34 10.99
CA GLY A 86 -1.44 -8.84 11.17
C GLY A 86 -1.44 -10.16 11.94
N PHE A 87 -0.60 -11.12 11.55
CA PHE A 87 -0.49 -12.41 12.23
C PHE A 87 -0.09 -12.29 13.72
N LEU A 88 0.87 -11.43 14.05
CA LEU A 88 1.33 -11.19 15.42
C LEU A 88 0.24 -10.55 16.29
N SER A 89 -0.52 -9.61 15.72
CA SER A 89 -1.67 -8.99 16.38
C SER A 89 -2.74 -10.03 16.69
N ASP A 90 -3.16 -10.80 15.68
CA ASP A 90 -4.26 -11.74 15.80
C ASP A 90 -3.93 -12.92 16.73
N SER A 91 -2.66 -13.33 16.79
CA SER A 91 -2.24 -14.54 17.52
C SER A 91 -1.74 -14.29 18.94
N TYR A 92 -1.11 -13.13 19.22
CA TYR A 92 -0.33 -12.94 20.46
C TYR A 92 -0.58 -11.62 21.18
N LEU A 93 -0.47 -10.48 20.50
CA LEU A 93 -0.32 -9.16 21.15
C LEU A 93 -1.61 -8.32 21.13
N GLY A 94 -2.52 -8.57 20.19
CA GLY A 94 -3.64 -7.69 19.88
C GLY A 94 -3.21 -6.41 19.15
N CYS A 95 -4.17 -5.75 18.49
CA CYS A 95 -3.90 -4.61 17.60
C CYS A 95 -3.17 -3.46 18.31
N PHE A 96 -3.63 -3.09 19.51
CA PHE A 96 -3.08 -1.94 20.25
C PHE A 96 -1.61 -2.13 20.65
N TRP A 97 -1.26 -3.25 21.28
CA TRP A 97 0.11 -3.50 21.72
C TRP A 97 1.05 -3.71 20.54
N THR A 98 0.56 -4.32 19.46
CA THR A 98 1.32 -4.44 18.21
C THR A 98 1.64 -3.05 17.64
N MET A 99 0.65 -2.16 17.52
CA MET A 99 0.89 -0.78 17.06
C MET A 99 1.87 -0.03 17.96
N LEU A 100 1.72 -0.12 19.28
CA LEU A 100 2.58 0.60 20.22
C LEU A 100 4.03 0.10 20.17
N THR A 101 4.24 -1.21 20.22
CA THR A 101 5.58 -1.82 20.21
C THR A 101 6.30 -1.58 18.90
N PHE A 102 5.67 -1.89 17.77
CA PHE A 102 6.27 -1.68 16.46
C PHE A 102 6.38 -0.20 16.08
N GLY A 103 5.56 0.67 16.66
CA GLY A 103 5.71 2.12 16.45
C GLY A 103 6.96 2.68 17.13
N PHE A 104 7.35 2.17 18.30
CA PHE A 104 8.67 2.49 18.87
C PHE A 104 9.82 1.94 18.04
N VAL A 105 9.66 0.75 17.44
CA VAL A 105 10.65 0.18 16.50
C VAL A 105 10.81 1.09 15.28
N GLU A 106 9.70 1.55 14.69
CA GLU A 106 9.72 2.48 13.55
C GLU A 106 10.38 3.81 13.90
N LEU A 107 10.01 4.40 15.05
CA LEU A 107 10.60 5.63 15.56
C LEU A 107 12.12 5.48 15.73
N SER A 108 12.59 4.36 16.27
CA SER A 108 14.02 4.09 16.41
C SER A 108 14.74 4.04 15.05
N GLY A 109 14.09 3.48 14.03
CA GLY A 109 14.60 3.46 12.66
C GLY A 109 14.74 4.86 12.06
N PHE A 110 13.73 5.72 12.21
CA PHE A 110 13.82 7.12 11.73
C PHE A 110 14.88 7.93 12.46
N ILE A 111 15.04 7.75 13.78
CA ILE A 111 16.09 8.41 14.55
C ILE A 111 17.47 7.97 14.04
N LEU A 112 17.67 6.67 13.81
CA LEU A 112 18.93 6.16 13.26
C LEU A 112 19.22 6.71 11.85
N LEU A 113 18.21 6.79 10.98
CA LEU A 113 18.36 7.41 9.66
C LEU A 113 18.74 8.90 9.77
N SER A 114 18.10 9.64 10.67
CA SER A 114 18.40 11.06 10.91
C SER A 114 19.82 11.25 11.46
N VAL A 115 20.26 10.44 12.42
CA VAL A 115 21.63 10.47 12.98
C VAL A 115 22.67 10.13 11.91
N GLN A 116 22.43 9.11 11.09
CA GLN A 116 23.32 8.77 9.97
C GLN A 116 23.38 9.90 8.94
N ALA A 117 22.24 10.52 8.66
CA ALA A 117 22.17 11.65 7.75
C ALA A 117 22.81 12.92 8.34
N HIS A 118 22.91 13.08 9.65
CA HIS A 118 23.52 14.27 10.24
C HIS A 118 25.04 14.14 10.42
N LEU A 119 25.54 12.94 10.73
CA LEU A 119 26.95 12.73 11.04
C LEU A 119 27.79 12.47 9.77
N PRO A 120 28.74 13.36 9.40
CA PRO A 120 29.56 13.17 8.20
C PRO A 120 30.50 11.97 8.30
N GLN A 121 30.82 11.51 9.51
CA GLN A 121 31.63 10.30 9.74
C GLN A 121 30.92 9.02 9.29
N LEU A 122 29.58 9.03 9.24
CA LEU A 122 28.76 7.89 8.84
C LEU A 122 28.45 7.87 7.34
N LYS A 123 28.96 8.84 6.57
CA LYS A 123 28.77 8.97 5.12
C LYS A 123 30.10 8.89 4.35
N PRO A 124 30.08 8.50 3.07
CA PRO A 124 31.25 8.69 2.21
C PRO A 124 31.56 10.19 2.02
N PRO A 125 32.80 10.54 1.66
CA PRO A 125 33.19 11.94 1.41
C PRO A 125 32.39 12.50 0.23
N PRO A 126 31.96 13.78 0.25
CA PRO A 126 31.05 14.33 -0.76
C PRO A 126 31.65 14.22 -2.16
N CYS A 127 30.89 13.61 -3.08
CA CYS A 127 31.29 13.39 -4.46
C CYS A 127 30.08 13.63 -5.38
N ASN A 128 30.33 14.14 -6.59
CA ASN A 128 29.25 14.36 -7.56
C ASN A 128 29.13 13.14 -8.49
N MET A 129 28.18 12.26 -8.18
CA MET A 129 27.87 11.05 -8.96
C MET A 129 27.49 11.34 -10.41
N ALA A 130 27.09 12.58 -10.73
CA ALA A 130 26.74 13.00 -12.09
C ALA A 130 27.92 13.56 -12.90
N SER A 131 29.11 13.72 -12.30
CA SER A 131 30.30 14.25 -12.98
C SER A 131 31.29 13.15 -13.40
N MET A 132 32.00 13.36 -14.52
CA MET A 132 32.90 12.39 -15.17
C MET A 132 34.27 12.22 -14.46
N ASP A 133 34.54 12.96 -13.38
CA ASP A 133 35.85 13.03 -12.74
C ASP A 133 35.98 12.05 -11.56
N GLY A 134 36.15 10.77 -11.89
CA GLY A 134 36.51 9.73 -10.92
C GLY A 134 35.33 9.00 -10.29
N SER A 135 35.49 7.68 -10.09
CA SER A 135 34.50 6.84 -9.42
C SER A 135 34.36 7.26 -7.95
N CYS A 136 33.22 7.85 -7.59
CA CYS A 136 32.89 8.14 -6.20
C CYS A 136 33.00 6.86 -5.35
N GLU A 137 33.52 6.99 -4.13
CA GLU A 137 33.62 5.86 -3.22
C GLU A 137 32.22 5.50 -2.69
N GLN A 138 31.75 4.32 -3.05
CA GLN A 138 30.50 3.74 -2.53
C GLN A 138 30.63 3.49 -1.01
N ALA A 139 29.56 3.77 -0.26
CA ALA A 139 29.53 3.44 1.16
C ALA A 139 29.69 1.94 1.38
N ARG A 140 30.80 1.51 2.00
CA ARG A 140 31.10 0.11 2.34
C ARG A 140 31.31 -0.10 3.83
N GLY A 141 31.15 -1.35 4.26
CA GLY A 141 31.36 -1.77 5.65
C GLY A 141 30.37 -1.13 6.62
N PHE A 142 30.87 -0.57 7.71
CA PHE A 142 30.07 -0.06 8.83
C PHE A 142 29.03 1.01 8.42
N LYS A 143 29.38 1.91 7.50
CA LYS A 143 28.48 2.97 7.00
C LYS A 143 27.23 2.41 6.33
N SER A 144 27.41 1.37 5.51
CA SER A 144 26.30 0.68 4.84
C SER A 144 25.50 -0.19 5.80
N SER A 145 26.15 -0.83 6.79
CA SER A 145 25.44 -1.66 7.77
C SER A 145 24.47 -0.87 8.62
N ILE A 146 24.87 0.30 9.14
CA ILE A 146 23.97 1.18 9.90
C ILE A 146 22.76 1.57 9.05
N PHE A 147 22.99 1.92 7.79
CA PHE A 147 21.93 2.30 6.86
C PHE A 147 20.88 1.21 6.67
N PHE A 148 21.31 -0.01 6.38
CA PHE A 148 20.38 -1.13 6.21
C PHE A 148 19.69 -1.51 7.51
N VAL A 149 20.37 -1.45 8.66
CA VAL A 149 19.73 -1.66 9.97
C VAL A 149 18.63 -0.63 10.21
N ALA A 150 18.90 0.64 9.96
CA ALA A 150 17.92 1.70 10.12
C ALA A 150 16.73 1.54 9.16
N LEU A 151 16.98 1.24 7.88
CA LEU A 151 15.94 0.96 6.90
C LEU A 151 15.07 -0.24 7.28
N TYR A 152 15.67 -1.36 7.71
CA TYR A 152 14.89 -2.55 8.05
C TYR A 152 14.15 -2.41 9.39
N LEU A 153 14.63 -1.57 10.32
CA LEU A 153 13.86 -1.18 11.50
C LEU A 153 12.61 -0.38 11.12
N VAL A 154 12.75 0.61 10.22
CA VAL A 154 11.58 1.32 9.67
C VAL A 154 10.65 0.36 8.95
N ALA A 155 11.19 -0.58 8.16
CA ALA A 155 10.38 -1.54 7.42
C ALA A 155 9.58 -2.47 8.32
N LEU A 156 10.22 -2.98 9.38
CA LEU A 156 9.59 -3.85 10.38
C LEU A 156 8.55 -3.09 11.20
N GLY A 157 8.85 -1.85 11.60
CA GLY A 157 7.91 -0.98 12.27
C GLY A 157 6.69 -0.72 11.40
N SER A 158 6.85 0.05 10.32
CA SER A 158 5.75 0.47 9.43
C SER A 158 4.94 -0.72 8.90
N GLY A 159 5.63 -1.80 8.49
CA GLY A 159 4.98 -3.03 8.06
C GLY A 159 3.99 -3.53 9.10
N CYS A 160 4.42 -3.66 10.35
CA CYS A 160 3.58 -4.17 11.43
C CYS A 160 2.51 -3.18 11.94
N LEU A 161 2.64 -1.87 11.71
CA LEU A 161 1.58 -0.92 12.07
C LEU A 161 0.39 -0.94 11.09
N LYS A 162 0.67 -0.88 9.79
CA LYS A 162 -0.35 -0.66 8.73
C LYS A 162 -1.65 -1.48 8.85
N PRO A 163 -1.61 -2.83 8.92
CA PRO A 163 -2.84 -3.63 9.00
C PRO A 163 -3.61 -3.38 10.30
N ASN A 164 -2.89 -3.17 11.40
CA ASN A 164 -3.45 -3.06 12.74
C ASN A 164 -4.15 -1.73 12.97
N MET A 165 -3.74 -0.67 12.26
CA MET A 165 -4.39 0.64 12.34
C MET A 165 -5.78 0.63 11.72
N ILE A 166 -5.92 0.01 10.54
CA ILE A 166 -7.22 -0.11 9.87
C ILE A 166 -8.14 -1.04 10.67
N ALA A 167 -7.63 -2.18 11.13
CA ALA A 167 -8.39 -3.12 11.96
C ALA A 167 -8.86 -2.46 13.27
N HIS A 168 -7.94 -1.85 14.02
CA HIS A 168 -8.26 -1.25 15.32
C HIS A 168 -9.25 -0.08 15.24
N GLY A 169 -9.24 0.68 14.15
CA GLY A 169 -10.23 1.74 13.94
C GLY A 169 -11.59 1.20 13.46
N GLY A 170 -11.61 0.10 12.70
CA GLY A 170 -12.83 -0.64 12.36
C GLY A 170 -13.53 -1.22 13.59
N ASP A 171 -12.76 -1.80 14.51
CA ASP A 171 -13.25 -2.37 15.78
C ASP A 171 -13.97 -1.36 16.68
N GLN A 172 -13.78 -0.04 16.44
CA GLN A 172 -14.49 1.00 17.18
C GLN A 172 -15.98 1.08 16.86
N PHE A 173 -16.43 0.44 15.79
CA PHE A 173 -17.82 0.42 15.36
C PHE A 173 -18.37 -1.00 15.59
N SER A 174 -18.96 -1.26 16.77
CA SER A 174 -19.44 -2.61 17.10
C SER A 174 -20.65 -3.03 16.27
N SER A 175 -20.76 -4.34 16.01
CA SER A 175 -21.84 -5.03 15.31
C SER A 175 -23.14 -5.08 16.14
N SER A 176 -23.69 -3.92 16.52
CA SER A 176 -25.11 -3.87 16.89
C SER A 176 -25.92 -3.77 15.59
N GLY A 177 -26.78 -4.75 15.29
CA GLY A 177 -27.37 -5.01 13.97
C GLY A 177 -28.35 -3.96 13.41
N GLY A 178 -27.93 -2.70 13.30
CA GLY A 178 -28.70 -1.60 12.73
C GLY A 178 -28.10 -1.03 11.44
N SER A 179 -28.96 -0.52 10.54
CA SER A 179 -28.54 0.11 9.28
C SER A 179 -27.61 1.33 9.43
N ASP A 180 -27.61 1.95 10.62
CA ASP A 180 -26.75 3.10 10.95
C ASP A 180 -25.29 2.72 11.22
N ASN A 181 -25.01 1.48 11.63
CA ASN A 181 -23.65 0.99 11.85
C ASN A 181 -22.91 0.74 10.54
N ALA A 182 -23.57 0.17 9.53
CA ALA A 182 -22.99 -0.02 8.21
C ALA A 182 -22.60 1.32 7.55
N LYS A 183 -23.44 2.35 7.69
CA LYS A 183 -23.12 3.71 7.21
C LYS A 183 -21.95 4.33 7.97
N SER A 184 -21.90 4.18 9.29
CA SER A 184 -20.83 4.71 10.12
C SER A 184 -19.48 4.04 9.83
N LEU A 185 -19.47 2.72 9.62
CA LEU A 185 -18.29 1.95 9.24
C LEU A 185 -17.79 2.32 7.84
N SER A 186 -18.70 2.46 6.86
CA SER A 186 -18.35 2.95 5.53
C SER A 186 -17.77 4.38 5.59
N THR A 187 -18.34 5.25 6.43
CA THR A 187 -17.81 6.60 6.65
C THR A 187 -16.42 6.58 7.26
N TYR A 188 -16.14 5.66 8.19
CA TYR A 188 -14.80 5.45 8.74
C TYR A 188 -13.80 5.03 7.66
N PHE A 189 -14.09 4.00 6.86
CA PHE A 189 -13.17 3.55 5.82
C PHE A 189 -12.91 4.63 4.76
N ASN A 190 -13.95 5.39 4.37
CA ASN A 190 -13.80 6.54 3.48
C ASN A 190 -12.93 7.64 4.13
N SER A 191 -13.09 7.88 5.42
CA SER A 191 -12.28 8.84 6.19
C SER A 191 -10.83 8.36 6.34
N ALA A 192 -10.61 7.06 6.52
CA ALA A 192 -9.27 6.45 6.55
C ALA A 192 -8.56 6.60 5.21
N TYR A 193 -9.28 6.37 4.11
CA TYR A 193 -8.75 6.58 2.77
C TYR A 193 -8.41 8.06 2.49
N PHE A 194 -9.28 8.98 2.93
CA PHE A 194 -8.99 10.42 2.85
C PHE A 194 -7.77 10.81 3.68
N SER A 195 -7.65 10.30 4.91
CA SER A 195 -6.49 10.51 5.79
C SER A 195 -5.19 10.02 5.15
N PHE A 196 -5.23 8.84 4.52
CA PHE A 196 -4.12 8.26 3.75
C PHE A 196 -3.66 9.21 2.63
N CYS A 197 -4.59 9.61 1.76
CA CYS A 197 -4.28 10.49 0.62
C CYS A 197 -3.76 11.87 1.07
N LEU A 198 -4.33 12.43 2.13
CA LEU A 198 -3.90 13.71 2.68
C LEU A 198 -2.48 13.62 3.25
N GLY A 199 -2.17 12.56 3.99
CA GLY A 199 -0.83 12.35 4.55
C GLY A 199 0.24 12.19 3.47
N GLU A 200 -0.05 11.44 2.40
CA GLU A 200 0.85 11.35 1.23
C GLU A 200 1.01 12.68 0.50
N LEU A 201 -0.07 13.46 0.34
CA LEU A 201 0.01 14.76 -0.32
C LEU A 201 0.91 15.73 0.45
N VAL A 202 0.77 15.80 1.78
CA VAL A 202 1.61 16.63 2.65
C VAL A 202 3.07 16.15 2.64
N ALA A 203 3.29 14.84 2.69
CA ALA A 203 4.62 14.25 2.63
C ALA A 203 5.35 14.60 1.33
N LEU A 204 4.71 14.34 0.18
CA LEU A 204 5.30 14.50 -1.14
C LEU A 204 5.46 15.95 -1.55
N THR A 205 4.72 16.89 -0.95
CA THR A 205 4.88 18.32 -1.21
C THR A 205 5.78 18.97 -0.18
N ALA A 206 5.29 19.19 1.04
CA ALA A 206 5.99 19.95 2.06
C ALA A 206 7.22 19.22 2.60
N LEU A 207 7.12 17.92 2.94
CA LEU A 207 8.25 17.21 3.55
C LEU A 207 9.38 16.96 2.56
N VAL A 208 9.05 16.55 1.33
CA VAL A 208 10.03 16.40 0.25
C VAL A 208 10.69 17.74 -0.12
N TRP A 209 9.94 18.84 -0.09
CA TRP A 209 10.52 20.17 -0.29
C TRP A 209 11.54 20.51 0.79
N VAL A 210 11.24 20.22 2.06
CA VAL A 210 12.18 20.40 3.18
C VAL A 210 13.40 19.48 3.03
N GLN A 211 13.20 18.20 2.70
CA GLN A 211 14.29 17.26 2.44
C GLN A 211 15.27 17.75 1.37
N THR A 212 14.73 18.35 0.30
CA THR A 212 15.52 18.78 -0.85
C THR A 212 16.24 20.12 -0.61
N HIS A 213 15.65 21.04 0.15
CA HIS A 213 16.21 22.38 0.38
C HIS A 213 17.00 22.50 1.70
N SER A 214 16.56 21.82 2.76
CA SER A 214 17.16 21.89 4.10
C SER A 214 18.02 20.67 4.45
N GLY A 215 18.02 19.64 3.61
CA GLY A 215 18.82 18.42 3.81
C GLY A 215 17.98 17.21 4.23
N MET A 216 18.49 16.02 3.91
CA MET A 216 17.82 14.74 4.22
C MET A 216 17.79 14.45 5.73
N ASP A 217 18.76 14.94 6.49
CA ASP A 217 18.84 14.81 7.94
C ASP A 217 17.67 15.47 8.66
N VAL A 218 17.34 16.70 8.25
CA VAL A 218 16.17 17.45 8.75
C VAL A 218 14.89 16.71 8.36
N GLY A 219 14.77 16.24 7.12
CA GLY A 219 13.58 15.51 6.66
C GLY A 219 13.33 14.20 7.42
N PHE A 220 14.37 13.40 7.68
CA PHE A 220 14.26 12.20 8.52
C PHE A 220 13.95 12.56 9.97
N GLY A 221 14.50 13.67 10.49
CA GLY A 221 14.18 14.18 11.82
C GLY A 221 12.72 14.59 11.97
N ILE A 222 12.14 15.28 10.98
CA ILE A 222 10.70 15.63 10.99
C ILE A 222 9.84 14.37 10.88
N SER A 223 10.25 13.37 10.09
CA SER A 223 9.55 12.07 10.01
C SER A 223 9.54 11.36 11.37
N ALA A 224 10.67 11.38 12.10
CA ALA A 224 10.74 10.87 13.47
C ALA A 224 9.82 11.65 14.43
N ALA A 225 9.79 12.98 14.34
CA ALA A 225 8.92 13.81 15.17
C ALA A 225 7.42 13.56 14.88
N ALA A 226 7.04 13.38 13.62
CA ALA A 226 5.68 13.03 13.21
C ALA A 226 5.26 11.67 13.79
N MET A 227 6.12 10.65 13.68
CA MET A 227 5.86 9.34 14.28
C MET A 227 5.75 9.43 15.82
N ALA A 228 6.63 10.19 16.47
CA ALA A 228 6.57 10.41 17.91
C ALA A 228 5.25 11.08 18.33
N ALA A 229 4.76 12.06 17.56
CA ALA A 229 3.46 12.69 17.79
C ALA A 229 2.30 11.69 17.63
N GLY A 230 2.36 10.81 16.62
CA GLY A 230 1.42 9.70 16.44
C GLY A 230 1.39 8.76 17.66
N LEU A 231 2.56 8.32 18.13
CA LEU A 231 2.68 7.47 19.33
C LEU A 231 2.16 8.15 20.60
N ILE A 232 2.44 9.45 20.77
CA ILE A 232 1.92 10.23 21.91
C ILE A 232 0.39 10.33 21.84
N SER A 233 -0.18 10.49 20.64
CA SER A 233 -1.64 10.47 20.43
C SER A 233 -2.24 9.12 20.84
N LEU A 234 -1.61 8.01 20.43
CA LEU A 234 -2.02 6.65 20.81
C LEU A 234 -1.97 6.42 22.32
N ALA A 235 -0.88 6.85 22.97
CA ALA A 235 -0.74 6.76 24.42
C ALA A 235 -1.67 7.74 25.16
N GLY A 236 -2.04 8.85 24.53
CA GLY A 236 -2.99 9.83 25.05
C GLY A 236 -4.41 9.27 25.17
N SER A 237 -4.83 8.42 24.21
CA SER A 237 -6.07 7.64 24.30
C SER A 237 -6.11 6.77 25.57
N PHE A 238 -4.96 6.41 26.14
CA PHE A 238 -4.82 5.63 27.37
C PHE A 238 -4.93 6.48 28.67
N ARG A 239 -4.71 7.80 28.65
CA ARG A 239 -4.76 8.62 29.89
C ARG A 239 -6.17 8.74 30.50
N HIS A 240 -7.21 8.29 29.80
CA HIS A 240 -8.56 8.12 30.37
C HIS A 240 -8.78 6.77 31.08
N GLY A 241 -7.80 5.87 31.07
CA GLY A 241 -7.87 4.59 31.79
C GLY A 241 -6.47 4.17 32.19
N ASN A 242 -6.01 4.60 33.37
CA ASN A 242 -4.73 4.09 33.84
C ASN A 242 -4.67 3.93 35.36
N LYS A 243 -4.56 2.66 35.78
CA LYS A 243 -3.79 2.16 36.93
C LYS A 243 -3.68 0.64 36.80
N PHE A 244 -2.80 0.20 35.88
CA PHE A 244 -1.97 -1.02 35.87
C PHE A 244 -2.46 -2.36 36.46
N ARG A 245 -2.08 -3.56 35.95
CA ARG A 245 -1.33 -4.00 34.74
C ARG A 245 -1.04 -5.52 34.83
N PHE A 246 -2.01 -6.40 35.12
CA PHE A 246 -1.69 -7.82 35.32
C PHE A 246 -2.64 -8.86 34.69
N LEU A 247 -3.86 -8.51 34.26
CA LEU A 247 -4.82 -9.53 33.78
C LEU A 247 -5.61 -9.13 32.53
N ASP A 248 -5.06 -8.27 31.66
CA ASP A 248 -5.58 -8.06 30.30
C ASP A 248 -5.33 -9.33 29.45
N LYS A 249 -6.09 -10.40 29.75
CA LYS A 249 -6.41 -11.45 28.80
C LYS A 249 -7.59 -10.94 27.98
N ALA A 250 -7.30 -10.20 26.91
CA ALA A 250 -8.31 -9.94 25.89
C ALA A 250 -8.65 -11.28 25.21
N CYS A 251 -9.89 -11.74 25.43
CA CYS A 251 -10.60 -12.81 24.72
C CYS A 251 -9.86 -14.15 24.54
N VAL A 252 -9.88 -14.99 25.58
CA VAL A 252 -10.04 -16.44 25.34
C VAL A 252 -11.52 -16.72 25.37
N ARG A 253 -12.03 -17.35 24.31
CA ARG A 253 -13.37 -17.96 24.22
C ARG A 253 -13.64 -18.77 25.49
N ASP A 254 -14.55 -18.31 26.34
CA ASP A 254 -15.20 -19.21 27.30
C ASP A 254 -16.21 -20.04 26.50
N ALA A 255 -15.79 -21.24 26.12
CA ALA A 255 -16.72 -22.29 25.76
C ALA A 255 -17.47 -22.64 27.06
N GLU A 256 -18.75 -22.29 27.14
CA GLU A 256 -19.63 -22.77 28.20
C GLU A 256 -19.53 -24.30 28.26
N GLN A 257 -18.99 -24.77 29.37
CA GLN A 257 -18.80 -26.18 29.65
C GLN A 257 -20.11 -26.77 30.18
N GLY A 258 -21.07 -26.96 29.28
CA GLY A 258 -22.26 -27.76 29.51
C GLY A 258 -22.07 -29.19 28.98
N GLY A 259 -21.65 -30.11 29.85
CA GLY A 259 -21.84 -31.57 29.64
C GLY A 259 -20.77 -32.31 28.81
N ASN A 260 -19.80 -32.89 29.53
CA ASN A 260 -19.01 -34.10 29.20
C ASN A 260 -18.96 -34.55 27.72
N THR A 261 -18.29 -33.79 26.87
CA THR A 261 -17.72 -34.28 25.60
C THR A 261 -16.33 -33.66 25.41
N LYS A 262 -15.34 -34.48 25.06
CA LYS A 262 -13.97 -34.01 24.82
C LYS A 262 -13.98 -32.95 23.70
N PRO A 263 -13.21 -31.85 23.79
CA PRO A 263 -13.13 -30.89 22.69
C PRO A 263 -12.44 -31.56 21.51
N GLU A 264 -13.23 -31.92 20.49
CA GLU A 264 -12.67 -32.44 19.25
C GLU A 264 -11.95 -31.31 18.49
N SER A 265 -10.76 -31.61 17.98
CA SER A 265 -9.93 -30.63 17.26
C SER A 265 -10.62 -30.18 15.96
N PRO A 266 -10.62 -28.87 15.63
CA PRO A 266 -11.18 -28.32 14.38
C PRO A 266 -10.60 -28.91 13.08
N TRP A 267 -9.51 -29.66 13.17
CA TRP A 267 -8.69 -30.13 12.06
C TRP A 267 -9.16 -31.43 11.39
N ARG A 268 -10.36 -31.94 11.68
CA ARG A 268 -10.82 -33.22 11.09
C ARG A 268 -12.06 -33.14 10.21
N LEU A 269 -12.90 -32.11 10.36
CA LEU A 269 -14.02 -31.84 9.45
C LEU A 269 -14.13 -30.34 9.17
N CYS A 270 -13.83 -29.93 7.94
CA CYS A 270 -14.14 -28.58 7.45
C CYS A 270 -15.63 -28.47 7.16
N THR A 271 -16.24 -27.35 7.52
CA THR A 271 -17.61 -27.02 7.16
C THR A 271 -17.72 -26.74 5.65
N VAL A 272 -18.90 -26.98 5.07
CA VAL A 272 -19.16 -26.69 3.64
C VAL A 272 -18.92 -25.20 3.33
N SER A 273 -19.21 -24.32 4.29
CA SER A 273 -18.93 -22.88 4.22
C SER A 273 -17.43 -22.56 4.15
N GLU A 274 -16.60 -23.18 4.97
CA GLU A 274 -15.14 -22.96 4.95
C GLU A 274 -14.53 -23.46 3.62
N VAL A 275 -15.00 -24.60 3.13
CA VAL A 275 -14.58 -25.12 1.83
C VAL A 275 -15.00 -24.18 0.69
N GLN A 276 -16.20 -23.61 0.75
CA GLN A 276 -16.68 -22.66 -0.26
C GLN A 276 -15.92 -21.32 -0.19
N GLN A 277 -15.61 -20.83 1.00
CA GLN A 277 -14.76 -19.65 1.21
C GLN A 277 -13.36 -19.89 0.62
N ALA A 278 -12.72 -21.02 0.92
CA ALA A 278 -11.41 -21.38 0.39
C ALA A 278 -11.40 -21.51 -1.14
N LYS A 279 -12.42 -22.16 -1.72
CA LYS A 279 -12.59 -22.22 -3.19
C LYS A 279 -12.70 -20.84 -3.81
N THR A 280 -13.45 -19.94 -3.16
CA THR A 280 -13.59 -18.57 -3.66
C THR A 280 -12.27 -17.79 -3.58
N LEU A 281 -11.49 -17.94 -2.50
CA LEU A 281 -10.15 -17.35 -2.40
C LEU A 281 -9.21 -17.84 -3.50
N LEU A 282 -9.24 -19.14 -3.78
CA LEU A 282 -8.43 -19.72 -4.84
C LEU A 282 -8.82 -19.14 -6.21
N ALA A 283 -10.12 -18.95 -6.44
CA ALA A 283 -10.64 -18.36 -7.68
C ALA A 283 -10.27 -16.87 -7.84
N VAL A 284 -10.14 -16.14 -6.73
CA VAL A 284 -9.80 -14.71 -6.71
C VAL A 284 -8.29 -14.47 -6.85
N THR A 285 -7.45 -15.40 -6.41
CA THR A 285 -5.98 -15.26 -6.41
C THR A 285 -5.39 -14.84 -7.77
N PRO A 286 -5.78 -15.43 -8.92
CA PRO A 286 -5.27 -15.02 -10.23
C PRO A 286 -5.58 -13.55 -10.60
N ILE A 287 -6.72 -13.02 -10.16
CA ILE A 287 -7.08 -11.60 -10.37
C ILE A 287 -6.10 -10.69 -9.63
N PHE A 288 -5.72 -11.05 -8.41
CA PHE A 288 -4.73 -10.32 -7.61
C PHE A 288 -3.31 -10.51 -8.12
N ALA A 289 -2.97 -11.66 -8.68
CA ALA A 289 -1.68 -11.85 -9.34
C ALA A 289 -1.50 -10.85 -10.50
N CYS A 290 -2.57 -10.50 -11.21
CA CYS A 290 -2.51 -9.49 -12.27
C CYS A 290 -2.25 -8.07 -11.75
N THR A 291 -2.49 -7.77 -10.46
CA THR A 291 -2.17 -6.45 -9.89
C THR A 291 -0.69 -6.31 -9.52
N ILE A 292 0.09 -7.40 -9.52
CA ILE A 292 1.55 -7.39 -9.29
C ILE A 292 2.26 -6.53 -10.34
N VAL A 293 1.88 -6.65 -11.61
CA VAL A 293 2.47 -5.85 -12.70
C VAL A 293 2.09 -4.37 -12.56
N PHE A 294 0.87 -4.08 -12.12
CA PHE A 294 0.46 -2.70 -11.82
C PHE A 294 1.32 -2.08 -10.72
N ASN A 295 1.56 -2.82 -9.62
CA ASN A 295 2.42 -2.39 -8.53
C ASN A 295 3.90 -2.29 -8.95
N THR A 296 4.33 -3.07 -9.95
CA THR A 296 5.66 -2.92 -10.56
C THR A 296 5.81 -1.58 -11.28
N VAL A 297 4.75 -1.10 -11.95
CA VAL A 297 4.73 0.22 -12.59
C VAL A 297 4.77 1.33 -11.53
N LEU A 298 4.00 1.20 -10.44
CA LEU A 298 4.07 2.13 -9.31
C LEU A 298 5.51 2.25 -8.78
N ALA A 299 6.21 1.13 -8.61
CA ALA A 299 7.60 1.12 -8.16
C ALA A 299 8.55 1.93 -9.06
N GLN A 300 8.32 1.97 -10.37
CA GLN A 300 9.13 2.77 -11.29
C GLN A 300 8.86 4.27 -11.19
N LEU A 301 7.59 4.63 -11.02
CA LEU A 301 7.18 6.02 -10.85
C LEU A 301 7.79 6.63 -9.57
N GLN A 302 7.96 5.81 -8.53
CA GLN A 302 8.62 6.22 -7.29
C GLN A 302 10.16 6.28 -7.38
N THR A 303 10.78 5.59 -8.35
CA THR A 303 12.25 5.46 -8.43
C THR A 303 12.82 6.17 -9.65
N PHE A 304 12.82 5.51 -10.81
CA PHE A 304 13.44 6.06 -12.02
C PHE A 304 12.77 7.34 -12.50
N SER A 305 11.46 7.53 -12.32
CA SER A 305 10.82 8.79 -12.72
C SER A 305 11.25 9.98 -11.85
N VAL A 306 11.59 9.75 -10.58
CA VAL A 306 12.17 10.78 -9.69
C VAL A 306 13.57 11.17 -10.18
N GLN A 307 14.37 10.19 -10.58
CA GLN A 307 15.72 10.42 -11.11
C GLN A 307 15.70 11.03 -12.52
N GLN A 308 14.72 10.66 -13.34
CA GLN A 308 14.44 11.34 -14.60
C GLN A 308 14.18 12.82 -14.37
N GLY A 309 13.33 13.15 -13.39
CA GLY A 309 13.02 14.54 -13.03
C GLY A 309 14.22 15.31 -12.45
N SER A 310 15.16 14.64 -11.78
CA SER A 310 16.39 15.28 -11.28
C SER A 310 17.36 15.69 -12.39
N ALA A 311 17.32 14.99 -13.54
CA ALA A 311 18.07 15.33 -14.74
C ALA A 311 17.39 16.39 -15.64
N MET A 312 16.20 16.88 -15.27
CA MET A 312 15.40 17.85 -16.03
C MET A 312 15.49 19.25 -15.43
N ASP A 313 14.96 20.25 -16.14
CA ASP A 313 14.83 21.61 -15.60
C ASP A 313 13.64 21.68 -14.63
N THR A 314 13.97 21.86 -13.34
CA THR A 314 13.02 21.91 -12.22
C THR A 314 12.53 23.31 -11.88
N VAL A 315 12.98 24.35 -12.62
CA VAL A 315 12.57 25.74 -12.38
C VAL A 315 11.17 25.98 -12.94
N LEU A 316 10.24 26.33 -12.06
CA LEU A 316 8.90 26.79 -12.42
C LEU A 316 8.83 28.32 -12.32
N GLY A 317 8.51 28.99 -13.43
CA GLY A 317 8.01 30.38 -13.43
C GLY A 317 8.89 31.42 -12.74
N GLY A 318 10.23 31.33 -12.84
CA GLY A 318 11.15 32.43 -12.54
C GLY A 318 12.07 32.26 -11.32
N ALA A 319 11.73 31.42 -10.32
CA ALA A 319 12.64 31.14 -9.19
C ALA A 319 12.33 29.86 -8.37
N PHE A 320 11.12 29.29 -8.45
CA PHE A 320 10.76 28.15 -7.61
C PHE A 320 11.28 26.84 -8.20
N ARG A 321 12.11 26.10 -7.44
CA ARG A 321 12.61 24.78 -7.84
C ARG A 321 11.73 23.70 -7.23
N VAL A 322 11.02 22.96 -8.10
CA VAL A 322 10.18 21.85 -7.66
C VAL A 322 11.04 20.62 -7.44
N PRO A 323 11.01 19.98 -6.25
CA PRO A 323 11.67 18.71 -6.05
C PRO A 323 11.10 17.64 -7.00
N PRO A 324 11.93 16.84 -7.70
CA PRO A 324 11.45 15.79 -8.60
C PRO A 324 10.54 14.77 -7.92
N ALA A 325 10.84 14.38 -6.67
CA ALA A 325 10.02 13.44 -5.90
C ALA A 325 8.61 13.99 -5.59
N SER A 326 8.43 15.32 -5.58
CA SER A 326 7.11 15.94 -5.37
C SER A 326 6.14 15.72 -6.52
N LEU A 327 6.60 15.29 -7.70
CA LEU A 327 5.72 14.95 -8.82
C LEU A 327 4.82 13.75 -8.51
N GLN A 328 5.25 12.87 -7.60
CA GLN A 328 4.44 11.75 -7.12
C GLN A 328 3.21 12.22 -6.30
N ALA A 329 3.13 13.50 -5.92
CA ALA A 329 1.92 14.07 -5.33
C ALA A 329 0.75 14.15 -6.32
N ILE A 330 1.04 14.17 -7.64
CA ILE A 330 0.03 14.38 -8.69
C ILE A 330 -1.02 13.26 -8.72
N PRO A 331 -0.66 11.96 -8.75
CA PRO A 331 -1.65 10.88 -8.67
C PRO A 331 -2.55 11.02 -7.43
N TYR A 332 -2.00 11.23 -6.24
CA TYR A 332 -2.80 11.33 -5.01
C TYR A 332 -3.70 12.56 -4.96
N ALA A 333 -3.24 13.71 -5.48
CA ALA A 333 -4.10 14.87 -5.68
C ALA A 333 -5.24 14.57 -6.66
N MET A 334 -4.94 13.87 -7.75
CA MET A 334 -5.95 13.42 -8.71
C MET A 334 -6.93 12.44 -8.08
N LEU A 335 -6.49 11.51 -7.23
CA LEU A 335 -7.40 10.61 -6.51
C LEU A 335 -8.35 11.36 -5.58
N LEU A 336 -7.84 12.35 -4.82
CA LEU A 336 -8.68 13.19 -3.95
C LEU A 336 -9.76 13.97 -4.72
N LEU A 337 -9.48 14.37 -5.95
CA LEU A 337 -10.43 15.08 -6.82
C LEU A 337 -11.35 14.14 -7.61
N LEU A 338 -10.79 13.08 -8.17
CA LEU A 338 -11.48 12.16 -9.06
C LEU A 338 -12.39 11.19 -8.31
N VAL A 339 -12.05 10.75 -7.09
CA VAL A 339 -12.92 9.83 -6.33
C VAL A 339 -14.29 10.46 -6.03
N PRO A 340 -14.38 11.68 -5.48
CA PRO A 340 -15.66 12.37 -5.34
C PRO A 340 -16.33 12.65 -6.69
N ALA A 341 -15.57 13.06 -7.71
CA ALA A 341 -16.13 13.32 -9.04
C ALA A 341 -16.71 12.03 -9.67
N TYR A 342 -16.08 10.88 -9.45
CA TYR A 342 -16.54 9.58 -9.91
C TYR A 342 -17.90 9.22 -9.28
N GLU A 343 -18.01 9.34 -7.96
CA GLU A 343 -19.26 9.06 -7.24
C GLU A 343 -20.38 10.05 -7.58
N LEU A 344 -20.06 11.33 -7.80
CA LEU A 344 -21.06 12.37 -8.07
C LEU A 344 -21.48 12.47 -9.54
N LEU A 345 -20.58 12.20 -10.48
CA LEU A 345 -20.82 12.40 -11.92
C LEU A 345 -20.96 11.08 -12.66
N LEU A 346 -19.99 10.17 -12.51
CA LEU A 346 -19.94 8.92 -13.28
C LEU A 346 -20.93 7.88 -12.78
N VAL A 347 -21.07 7.68 -11.48
CA VAL A 347 -22.01 6.69 -10.93
C VAL A 347 -23.47 6.98 -11.33
N PRO A 348 -24.04 8.19 -11.16
CA PRO A 348 -25.42 8.45 -11.59
C PRO A 348 -25.58 8.41 -13.11
N PHE A 349 -24.57 8.81 -13.87
CA PHE A 349 -24.57 8.69 -15.33
C PHE A 349 -24.59 7.23 -15.78
N MET A 350 -23.69 6.40 -15.23
CA MET A 350 -23.62 4.98 -15.54
C MET A 350 -24.88 4.24 -15.10
N LYS A 351 -25.46 4.57 -13.94
CA LYS A 351 -26.76 4.02 -13.51
C LYS A 351 -27.87 4.27 -14.53
N ARG A 352 -27.91 5.45 -15.16
CA ARG A 352 -28.89 5.77 -16.21
C ARG A 352 -28.66 4.95 -17.49
N LEU A 353 -27.42 4.61 -17.79
CA LEU A 353 -27.05 3.86 -19.00
C LEU A 353 -27.15 2.35 -18.86
N THR A 354 -26.69 1.78 -17.74
CA THR A 354 -26.58 0.33 -17.55
C THR A 354 -27.69 -0.27 -16.69
N GLY A 355 -28.53 0.56 -16.06
CA GLY A 355 -29.67 0.10 -15.24
C GLY A 355 -29.30 -0.69 -13.98
N THR A 356 -28.00 -0.83 -13.65
CA THR A 356 -27.50 -1.59 -12.50
C THR A 356 -27.13 -0.67 -11.33
N ARG A 357 -27.33 -1.13 -10.08
CA ARG A 357 -27.10 -0.33 -8.85
C ARG A 357 -25.68 0.25 -8.68
N SER A 358 -24.65 -0.32 -9.33
CA SER A 358 -23.25 0.15 -9.26
C SER A 358 -22.71 0.73 -10.58
N GLY A 359 -23.51 0.76 -11.66
CA GLY A 359 -23.09 1.24 -12.98
C GLY A 359 -22.15 0.28 -13.74
N ILE A 360 -20.95 0.04 -13.21
CA ILE A 360 -19.87 -0.79 -13.79
C ILE A 360 -19.49 -1.89 -12.77
N THR A 361 -19.19 -3.11 -13.22
CA THR A 361 -18.80 -4.20 -12.29
C THR A 361 -17.39 -3.95 -11.69
N PRO A 362 -17.11 -4.42 -10.46
CA PRO A 362 -15.78 -4.23 -9.84
C PRO A 362 -14.63 -4.77 -10.70
N LEU A 363 -14.83 -5.94 -11.32
CA LEU A 363 -13.87 -6.52 -12.28
C LEU A 363 -13.65 -5.62 -13.50
N GLN A 364 -14.70 -5.06 -14.08
CA GLN A 364 -14.53 -4.11 -15.20
C GLN A 364 -13.72 -2.88 -14.79
N ARG A 365 -13.91 -2.35 -13.58
CA ARG A 365 -13.11 -1.21 -13.07
C ARG A 365 -11.64 -1.58 -12.92
N ILE A 366 -11.33 -2.73 -12.31
CA ILE A 366 -9.96 -3.25 -12.22
C ILE A 366 -9.35 -3.41 -13.61
N GLY A 367 -10.09 -3.97 -14.57
CA GLY A 367 -9.65 -4.10 -15.96
C GLY A 367 -9.35 -2.76 -16.64
N VAL A 368 -10.20 -1.75 -16.48
CA VAL A 368 -9.95 -0.39 -17.00
C VAL A 368 -8.66 0.18 -16.41
N GLY A 369 -8.44 0.02 -15.10
CA GLY A 369 -7.19 0.40 -14.46
C GLY A 369 -5.99 -0.33 -15.06
N LEU A 370 -5.98 -1.67 -15.06
CA LEU A 370 -4.88 -2.47 -15.61
C LEU A 370 -4.60 -2.22 -17.10
N GLY A 371 -5.61 -1.84 -17.89
CA GLY A 371 -5.42 -1.42 -19.28
C GLY A 371 -4.85 0.00 -19.40
N THR A 372 -5.31 0.92 -18.54
CA THR A 372 -4.92 2.34 -18.59
C THR A 372 -3.45 2.55 -18.19
N VAL A 373 -2.92 1.71 -17.28
CA VAL A 373 -1.52 1.80 -16.82
C VAL A 373 -0.51 1.66 -17.97
N ALA A 374 -0.85 0.91 -19.03
CA ALA A 374 0.02 0.76 -20.20
C ALA A 374 0.26 2.10 -20.90
N PHE A 375 -0.77 2.95 -20.99
CA PHE A 375 -0.63 4.29 -21.60
C PHE A 375 0.25 5.22 -20.76
N SER A 376 0.26 5.06 -19.44
CA SER A 376 1.20 5.80 -18.57
C SER A 376 2.65 5.44 -18.90
N MET A 377 2.96 4.15 -19.08
CA MET A 377 4.29 3.69 -19.45
C MET A 377 4.68 4.08 -20.89
N VAL A 378 3.73 4.11 -21.82
CA VAL A 378 3.97 4.66 -23.17
C VAL A 378 4.32 6.15 -23.10
N ALA A 379 3.57 6.93 -22.32
CA ALA A 379 3.88 8.34 -22.10
C ALA A 379 5.29 8.50 -21.50
N ALA A 380 5.63 7.71 -20.48
CA ALA A 380 6.96 7.71 -19.86
C ALA A 380 8.09 7.41 -20.86
N ALA A 381 7.92 6.37 -21.67
CA ALA A 381 8.90 5.97 -22.68
C ALA A 381 9.11 7.05 -23.76
N THR A 382 8.04 7.71 -24.20
CA THR A 382 8.12 8.79 -25.20
C THR A 382 8.77 10.05 -24.66
N VAL A 383 8.43 10.45 -23.43
CA VAL A 383 9.02 11.60 -22.74
C VAL A 383 10.51 11.34 -22.50
N GLU A 384 10.88 10.13 -22.07
CA GLU A 384 12.29 9.80 -21.82
C GLU A 384 13.13 9.81 -23.10
N ARG A 385 12.60 9.24 -24.19
CA ARG A 385 13.25 9.31 -25.50
C ARG A 385 13.48 10.76 -25.92
N ARG A 386 12.47 11.63 -25.75
CA ARG A 386 12.56 13.05 -26.09
C ARG A 386 13.56 13.80 -25.21
N ARG A 387 13.58 13.52 -23.89
CA ARG A 387 14.53 14.10 -22.94
C ARG A 387 15.96 13.77 -23.34
N ARG A 388 16.24 12.51 -23.69
CA ARG A 388 17.56 12.03 -24.09
C ARG A 388 18.03 12.67 -25.40
N ASP A 389 17.15 12.74 -26.41
CA ASP A 389 17.46 13.37 -27.70
C ASP A 389 17.82 14.87 -27.53
N LEU A 390 17.12 15.57 -26.62
CA LEU A 390 17.42 16.96 -26.28
C LEU A 390 18.72 17.11 -25.47
N SER A 391 18.98 16.21 -24.52
CA SER A 391 20.21 16.22 -23.73
C SER A 391 21.45 16.01 -24.61
N ALA A 392 21.36 15.15 -25.64
CA ALA A 392 22.41 15.00 -26.65
C ALA A 392 22.72 16.30 -27.42
N SER A 393 21.76 17.21 -27.53
CA SER A 393 21.93 18.55 -28.11
C SER A 393 22.32 19.64 -27.09
N GLY A 394 22.48 19.29 -25.81
CA GLY A 394 22.81 20.22 -24.72
C GLY A 394 21.62 20.97 -24.12
N ALA A 395 20.39 20.70 -24.56
CA ALA A 395 19.18 21.34 -24.05
C ALA A 395 18.54 20.54 -22.91
N ARG A 396 18.07 21.23 -21.86
CA ARG A 396 17.32 20.63 -20.75
C ARG A 396 15.81 20.79 -20.96
N MET A 397 15.08 19.70 -20.78
CA MET A 397 13.61 19.67 -20.89
C MET A 397 12.98 20.05 -19.55
N SER A 398 11.88 20.81 -19.57
CA SER A 398 11.14 21.14 -18.35
C SER A 398 10.53 19.89 -17.71
N VAL A 399 10.64 19.81 -16.38
CA VAL A 399 10.08 18.73 -15.56
C VAL A 399 8.56 18.54 -15.75
N LEU A 400 7.84 19.56 -16.23
CA LEU A 400 6.40 19.49 -16.50
C LEU A 400 6.02 18.42 -17.54
N TRP A 401 6.95 18.00 -18.40
CA TRP A 401 6.70 16.94 -19.36
C TRP A 401 6.54 15.55 -18.74
N ILE A 402 6.90 15.39 -17.46
CA ILE A 402 6.63 14.18 -16.67
C ILE A 402 5.16 14.16 -16.15
N VAL A 403 4.43 15.28 -16.16
CA VAL A 403 3.06 15.33 -15.63
C VAL A 403 2.09 14.34 -16.32
N PRO A 404 2.11 14.15 -17.66
CA PRO A 404 1.18 13.24 -18.34
C PRO A 404 1.25 11.79 -17.87
N GLN A 405 2.45 11.23 -17.61
CA GLN A 405 2.58 9.84 -17.13
C GLN A 405 1.93 9.67 -15.74
N PHE A 406 2.07 10.68 -14.87
CA PHE A 406 1.46 10.68 -13.54
C PHE A 406 -0.05 10.88 -13.57
N LEU A 407 -0.57 11.75 -14.45
CA LEU A 407 -2.01 11.93 -14.61
C LEU A 407 -2.70 10.65 -15.09
N VAL A 408 -2.14 10.00 -16.12
CA VAL A 408 -2.68 8.74 -16.64
C VAL A 408 -2.58 7.63 -15.59
N PHE A 409 -1.48 7.58 -14.85
CA PHE A 409 -1.34 6.64 -13.73
C PHE A 409 -2.36 6.90 -12.62
N GLY A 410 -2.61 8.15 -12.23
CA GLY A 410 -3.60 8.48 -11.19
C GLY A 410 -5.03 8.07 -11.58
N VAL A 411 -5.42 8.24 -12.86
CA VAL A 411 -6.71 7.73 -13.36
C VAL A 411 -6.75 6.20 -13.30
N SER A 412 -5.68 5.56 -13.73
CA SER A 412 -5.52 4.10 -13.69
C SER A 412 -5.63 3.55 -12.27
N GLU A 413 -4.95 4.20 -11.32
CA GLU A 413 -4.94 3.84 -9.91
C GLU A 413 -6.31 4.03 -9.26
N MET A 414 -7.01 5.12 -9.55
CA MET A 414 -8.37 5.34 -9.07
C MET A 414 -9.28 4.17 -9.45
N PHE A 415 -9.30 3.77 -10.73
CA PHE A 415 -10.15 2.66 -11.18
C PHE A 415 -9.76 1.32 -10.55
N THR A 416 -8.46 1.03 -10.45
CA THR A 416 -7.96 -0.19 -9.79
C THR A 416 -8.32 -0.20 -8.30
N ALA A 417 -8.00 0.87 -7.57
CA ALA A 417 -8.21 0.96 -6.12
C ALA A 417 -9.69 0.89 -5.75
N VAL A 418 -10.55 1.70 -6.41
CA VAL A 418 -12.00 1.66 -6.19
C VAL A 418 -12.57 0.30 -6.59
N GLY A 419 -12.10 -0.29 -7.68
CA GLY A 419 -12.50 -1.63 -8.12
C GLY A 419 -12.14 -2.72 -7.11
N LEU A 420 -10.94 -2.69 -6.56
CA LEU A 420 -10.47 -3.63 -5.51
C LEU A 420 -11.26 -3.46 -4.22
N ILE A 421 -11.49 -2.23 -3.77
CA ILE A 421 -12.24 -1.95 -2.55
C ILE A 421 -13.70 -2.43 -2.67
N GLU A 422 -14.39 -2.15 -3.78
CA GLU A 422 -15.77 -2.64 -3.98
C GLU A 422 -15.82 -4.16 -4.11
N PHE A 423 -14.81 -4.76 -4.78
CA PHE A 423 -14.67 -6.21 -4.86
C PHE A 423 -14.50 -6.82 -3.47
N PHE A 424 -13.68 -6.20 -2.61
CA PHE A 424 -13.53 -6.59 -1.22
C PHE A 424 -14.81 -6.50 -0.45
N TYR A 425 -15.55 -5.41 -0.52
CA TYR A 425 -16.80 -5.30 0.23
C TYR A 425 -17.82 -6.37 -0.15
N LYS A 426 -17.91 -6.73 -1.43
CA LYS A 426 -18.84 -7.80 -1.87
C LYS A 426 -18.40 -9.17 -1.36
N GLN A 427 -17.11 -9.45 -1.34
CA GLN A 427 -16.58 -10.74 -0.90
C GLN A 427 -16.45 -10.85 0.64
N ALA A 428 -16.27 -9.73 1.31
CA ALA A 428 -16.14 -9.55 2.75
C ALA A 428 -17.37 -9.97 3.54
N CYS A 429 -18.57 -9.84 2.97
CA CYS A 429 -19.81 -10.28 3.60
C CYS A 429 -19.81 -11.79 3.92
N ALA A 430 -18.87 -12.57 3.35
CA ALA A 430 -18.63 -13.97 3.68
C ALA A 430 -17.55 -14.19 4.76
N GLY A 431 -17.06 -13.15 5.47
CA GLY A 431 -16.09 -13.29 6.57
C GLY A 431 -14.60 -13.32 6.14
N MET A 432 -14.28 -12.92 4.91
CA MET A 432 -12.96 -13.15 4.28
C MET A 432 -12.06 -11.90 4.19
N GLN A 433 -12.37 -10.85 4.98
CA GLN A 433 -11.74 -9.52 4.87
C GLN A 433 -10.23 -9.52 5.12
N SER A 434 -9.78 -10.15 6.21
CA SER A 434 -8.36 -10.16 6.58
C SER A 434 -7.49 -10.81 5.49
N PHE A 435 -7.95 -11.92 4.91
CA PHE A 435 -7.24 -12.58 3.81
C PHE A 435 -7.14 -11.71 2.56
N LEU A 436 -8.21 -11.02 2.19
CA LEU A 436 -8.25 -10.15 1.01
C LEU A 436 -7.33 -8.93 1.17
N THR A 437 -7.29 -8.35 2.37
CA THR A 437 -6.32 -7.30 2.73
C THR A 437 -4.88 -7.84 2.67
N ALA A 438 -4.63 -9.03 3.22
CA ALA A 438 -3.33 -9.69 3.13
C ALA A 438 -2.90 -9.93 1.67
N LEU A 439 -3.81 -10.41 0.82
CA LEU A 439 -3.56 -10.63 -0.61
C LEU A 439 -3.20 -9.32 -1.34
N THR A 440 -3.78 -8.19 -0.92
CA THR A 440 -3.43 -6.86 -1.44
C THR A 440 -1.99 -6.51 -1.09
N TYR A 441 -1.60 -6.65 0.17
CA TYR A 441 -0.23 -6.36 0.61
C TYR A 441 0.78 -7.31 -0.04
N CYS A 442 0.45 -8.59 -0.21
CA CYS A 442 1.24 -9.52 -1.01
C CYS A 442 1.45 -9.01 -2.45
N SER A 443 0.39 -8.53 -3.09
CA SER A 443 0.47 -8.01 -4.45
C SER A 443 1.38 -6.78 -4.54
N TYR A 444 1.30 -5.86 -3.58
CA TYR A 444 2.24 -4.73 -3.50
C TYR A 444 3.66 -5.24 -3.31
N ALA A 445 3.92 -6.09 -2.31
CA ALA A 445 5.23 -6.63 -2.01
C ALA A 445 5.88 -7.30 -3.23
N PHE A 446 5.14 -8.20 -3.88
CA PHE A 446 5.64 -8.90 -5.07
C PHE A 446 5.81 -7.97 -6.27
N GLY A 447 5.00 -6.91 -6.43
CA GLY A 447 5.20 -5.94 -7.50
C GLY A 447 6.50 -5.14 -7.32
N PHE A 448 6.79 -4.72 -6.10
CA PHE A 448 8.04 -4.05 -5.78
C PHE A 448 9.27 -4.96 -5.91
N TYR A 449 9.18 -6.23 -5.51
CA TYR A 449 10.26 -7.18 -5.76
C TYR A 449 10.42 -7.53 -7.24
N LEU A 450 9.31 -7.65 -7.99
CA LEU A 450 9.34 -7.89 -9.43
C LEU A 450 10.05 -6.73 -10.14
N SER A 451 9.82 -5.48 -9.72
CA SER A 451 10.59 -4.33 -10.20
C SER A 451 12.11 -4.54 -10.04
N SER A 452 12.57 -4.90 -8.83
CA SER A 452 14.00 -5.14 -8.58
C SER A 452 14.58 -6.26 -9.45
N VAL A 453 13.82 -7.35 -9.62
CA VAL A 453 14.21 -8.49 -10.46
C VAL A 453 14.29 -8.06 -11.92
N LEU A 454 13.33 -7.28 -12.42
CA LEU A 454 13.32 -6.79 -13.79
C LEU A 454 14.52 -5.88 -14.08
N VAL A 455 14.79 -4.89 -13.23
CA VAL A 455 15.95 -4.00 -13.37
C VAL A 455 17.26 -4.80 -13.43
N THR A 456 17.44 -5.74 -12.51
CA THR A 456 18.64 -6.57 -12.43
C THR A 456 18.76 -7.49 -13.65
N THR A 457 17.65 -8.09 -14.09
CA THR A 457 17.64 -9.01 -15.23
C THR A 457 17.93 -8.28 -16.54
N VAL A 458 17.29 -7.12 -16.75
CA VAL A 458 17.52 -6.28 -17.93
C VAL A 458 18.99 -5.88 -18.01
N ASN A 459 19.59 -5.40 -16.92
CA ASN A 459 21.01 -5.05 -16.91
C ASN A 459 21.91 -6.25 -17.25
N ARG A 460 21.64 -7.43 -16.67
CA ARG A 460 22.42 -8.65 -17.00
C ARG A 460 22.28 -9.09 -18.45
N VAL A 461 21.07 -9.07 -19.01
CA VAL A 461 20.80 -9.51 -20.38
C VAL A 461 21.39 -8.54 -21.40
N THR A 462 21.29 -7.25 -21.14
CA THR A 462 21.71 -6.20 -22.08
C THR A 462 23.21 -5.89 -22.01
N ALA A 463 23.87 -6.18 -20.88
CA ALA A 463 25.32 -6.09 -20.75
C ALA A 463 26.09 -7.22 -21.49
N ARG A 464 25.40 -8.27 -21.96
CA ARG A 464 26.02 -9.49 -22.51
C ARG A 464 26.84 -9.30 -23.79
N HIS A 465 26.75 -8.13 -24.44
CA HIS A 465 27.52 -7.76 -25.64
C HIS A 465 28.64 -6.74 -25.37
N GLY A 466 29.13 -6.62 -24.13
CA GLY A 466 30.30 -5.79 -23.77
C GLY A 466 29.99 -4.33 -23.45
N GLY A 467 28.72 -3.95 -23.26
CA GLY A 467 28.28 -2.64 -22.77
C GLY A 467 27.82 -2.67 -21.31
N ALA A 468 27.55 -1.51 -20.71
CA ALA A 468 27.13 -1.38 -19.30
C ALA A 468 25.72 -1.92 -18.98
N GLY A 469 24.93 -2.28 -20.00
CA GLY A 469 23.51 -2.62 -19.87
C GLY A 469 22.61 -1.40 -20.10
N TRP A 470 21.29 -1.55 -20.07
CA TRP A 470 20.36 -0.43 -20.30
C TRP A 470 20.31 0.58 -19.15
N LEU A 471 20.54 0.16 -17.92
CA LEU A 471 20.44 0.99 -16.70
C LEU A 471 21.72 0.85 -15.85
N GLY A 472 22.87 0.68 -16.49
CA GLY A 472 24.13 0.36 -15.82
C GLY A 472 25.16 1.47 -15.85
N ASP A 473 24.99 2.45 -16.74
CA ASP A 473 25.77 3.67 -16.70
C ASP A 473 25.11 4.58 -15.67
N ASN A 474 25.82 5.01 -14.63
CA ASN A 474 25.29 5.90 -13.57
C ASN A 474 24.89 7.32 -14.06
N ASP A 475 24.64 7.47 -15.36
CA ASP A 475 24.23 8.65 -16.09
C ASP A 475 23.02 8.31 -16.98
N LEU A 476 21.86 8.88 -16.62
CA LEU A 476 20.61 8.73 -17.36
C LEU A 476 20.69 9.18 -18.82
N ASN A 477 21.67 10.00 -19.20
CA ASN A 477 21.83 10.42 -20.59
C ASN A 477 22.45 9.32 -21.47
N LYS A 478 23.23 8.42 -20.86
CA LYS A 478 23.85 7.26 -21.52
C LYS A 478 22.95 6.04 -21.45
N ASP A 479 22.28 5.88 -20.31
CA ASP A 479 21.31 4.81 -20.10
C ASP A 479 20.13 4.86 -21.10
N ARG A 480 19.49 3.70 -21.26
CA ARG A 480 18.33 3.43 -22.13
C ARG A 480 17.09 3.18 -21.30
N LEU A 481 16.77 4.12 -20.42
CA LEU A 481 15.54 4.11 -19.61
C LEU A 481 14.27 4.10 -20.50
N ASP A 482 14.34 4.69 -21.69
CA ASP A 482 13.27 4.64 -22.70
C ASP A 482 12.89 3.20 -23.09
N LEU A 483 13.88 2.32 -23.29
CA LEU A 483 13.65 0.92 -23.64
C LEU A 483 13.06 0.13 -22.47
N PHE A 484 13.48 0.45 -21.25
CA PHE A 484 12.94 -0.17 -20.05
C PHE A 484 11.46 0.19 -19.83
N TYR A 485 11.06 1.45 -20.05
CA TYR A 485 9.65 1.84 -20.03
C TYR A 485 8.83 1.20 -21.16
N TRP A 486 9.38 1.05 -22.36
CA TRP A 486 8.72 0.29 -23.44
C TRP A 486 8.50 -1.18 -23.08
N MET A 487 9.48 -1.82 -22.43
CA MET A 487 9.34 -3.19 -21.93
C MET A 487 8.19 -3.30 -20.91
N LEU A 488 8.08 -2.35 -19.98
CA LEU A 488 7.00 -2.33 -18.99
C LEU A 488 5.63 -2.01 -19.61
N ALA A 489 5.58 -1.18 -20.65
CA ALA A 489 4.35 -0.97 -21.42
C ALA A 489 3.89 -2.28 -22.08
N ALA A 490 4.79 -3.02 -22.72
CA ALA A 490 4.48 -4.32 -23.31
C ALA A 490 4.05 -5.35 -22.26
N LEU A 491 4.74 -5.40 -21.12
CA LEU A 491 4.36 -6.27 -19.99
C LEU A 491 2.98 -5.92 -19.43
N SER A 492 2.64 -4.62 -19.34
CA SER A 492 1.33 -4.16 -18.89
C SER A 492 0.21 -4.55 -19.85
N VAL A 493 0.44 -4.44 -21.16
CA VAL A 493 -0.50 -4.89 -22.19
C VAL A 493 -0.72 -6.40 -22.11
N LEU A 494 0.37 -7.19 -21.99
CA LEU A 494 0.26 -8.64 -21.81
C LEU A 494 -0.51 -8.99 -20.54
N ASN A 495 -0.21 -8.32 -19.44
CA ASN A 495 -0.90 -8.50 -18.16
C ASN A 495 -2.40 -8.17 -18.26
N PHE A 496 -2.78 -7.14 -19.01
CA PHE A 496 -4.19 -6.83 -19.26
C PHE A 496 -4.92 -7.98 -19.99
N PHE A 497 -4.29 -8.60 -21.00
CA PHE A 497 -4.89 -9.77 -21.67
C PHE A 497 -4.96 -10.99 -20.74
N CYS A 498 -3.94 -11.25 -19.93
CA CYS A 498 -3.98 -12.29 -18.89
C CYS A 498 -5.13 -12.04 -17.91
N TYR A 499 -5.30 -10.79 -17.46
CA TYR A 499 -6.39 -10.38 -16.60
C TYR A 499 -7.76 -10.66 -17.22
N LEU A 500 -7.96 -10.37 -18.51
CA LEU A 500 -9.22 -10.68 -19.21
C LEU A 500 -9.52 -12.18 -19.22
N VAL A 501 -8.51 -13.03 -19.40
CA VAL A 501 -8.66 -14.49 -19.32
C VAL A 501 -9.03 -14.91 -17.90
N CYS A 502 -8.33 -14.42 -16.89
CA CYS A 502 -8.61 -14.72 -15.48
C CYS A 502 -10.01 -14.23 -15.05
N ALA A 503 -10.43 -13.05 -15.47
CA ALA A 503 -11.74 -12.48 -15.17
C ALA A 503 -12.87 -13.26 -15.82
N ARG A 504 -12.69 -13.73 -17.08
CA ARG A 504 -13.65 -14.61 -17.75
C ARG A 504 -13.76 -15.97 -17.06
N TRP A 505 -12.62 -16.55 -16.67
CA TRP A 505 -12.58 -17.82 -15.94
C TRP A 505 -13.30 -17.70 -14.58
N TYR A 506 -13.04 -16.63 -13.83
CA TYR A 506 -13.71 -16.34 -12.57
C TYR A 506 -15.24 -16.28 -12.71
N ASN A 507 -15.74 -15.52 -13.69
CA ASN A 507 -17.19 -15.41 -13.92
C ASN A 507 -17.81 -16.75 -14.35
N SER A 508 -17.12 -17.52 -15.20
CA SER A 508 -17.63 -18.83 -15.64
C SER A 508 -17.74 -19.84 -14.50
N GLY A 509 -16.84 -19.76 -13.50
CA GLY A 509 -16.90 -20.58 -12.30
C GLY A 509 -17.99 -20.15 -11.31
N ALA A 510 -18.26 -18.84 -11.22
CA ALA A 510 -19.32 -18.30 -10.36
C ALA A 510 -20.72 -18.70 -10.87
N ASP A 511 -20.98 -18.57 -12.18
CA ASP A 511 -22.27 -18.94 -12.78
C ASP A 511 -22.56 -20.45 -12.64
N GLY A 512 -21.53 -21.30 -12.72
CA GLY A 512 -21.66 -22.75 -12.51
C GLY A 512 -21.88 -23.16 -11.05
N SER A 513 -21.31 -22.40 -10.11
CA SER A 513 -21.52 -22.57 -8.66
C SER A 513 -22.96 -22.23 -8.26
N ASP A 514 -23.49 -21.11 -8.75
CA ASP A 514 -24.86 -20.68 -8.44
C ASP A 514 -25.92 -21.62 -9.07
N ALA A 515 -25.67 -22.12 -10.29
CA ALA A 515 -26.53 -23.13 -10.93
C ALA A 515 -26.52 -24.48 -10.19
N ALA A 516 -25.35 -24.94 -9.74
CA ALA A 516 -25.23 -26.17 -8.94
C ALA A 516 -25.88 -26.01 -7.56
N SER A 517 -25.75 -24.84 -6.92
CA SER A 517 -26.37 -24.53 -5.62
C SER A 517 -27.89 -24.49 -5.73
N ALA A 518 -28.43 -23.92 -6.81
CA ALA A 518 -29.86 -23.90 -7.10
C ALA A 518 -30.43 -25.30 -7.38
N GLN A 519 -29.67 -26.17 -8.06
CA GLN A 519 -30.06 -27.56 -8.27
C GLN A 519 -30.06 -28.38 -6.97
N ILE A 520 -29.07 -28.19 -6.10
CA ILE A 520 -29.01 -28.88 -4.80
C ILE A 520 -30.15 -28.41 -3.88
N ALA A 521 -30.50 -27.13 -3.89
CA ALA A 521 -31.66 -26.60 -3.16
C ALA A 521 -32.97 -27.18 -3.69
N ALA A 522 -33.12 -27.29 -5.01
CA ALA A 522 -34.30 -27.90 -5.64
C ALA A 522 -34.43 -29.42 -5.37
N GLU A 523 -33.32 -30.16 -5.30
CA GLU A 523 -33.31 -31.58 -4.92
C GLU A 523 -33.52 -31.81 -3.42
N GLY A 524 -33.15 -30.85 -2.57
CA GLY A 524 -33.42 -30.86 -1.13
C GLY A 524 -34.92 -30.71 -0.84
N ASP A 525 -35.57 -29.73 -1.45
CA ASP A 525 -37.02 -29.52 -1.33
C ASP A 525 -37.83 -30.72 -1.89
N ALA A 526 -37.33 -31.37 -2.95
CA ALA A 526 -37.98 -32.56 -3.52
C ALA A 526 -37.93 -33.79 -2.59
N LYS A 527 -36.99 -33.85 -1.63
CA LYS A 527 -36.87 -34.93 -0.64
C LYS A 527 -37.63 -34.68 0.66
N GLU A 528 -38.01 -33.44 0.96
CA GLU A 528 -38.89 -33.12 2.11
C GLU A 528 -40.39 -33.26 1.77
N ILE A 529 -40.74 -33.35 0.48
CA ILE A 529 -42.13 -33.47 0.00
C ILE A 529 -42.50 -34.94 -0.34
N SER A 530 -41.55 -35.88 -0.26
CA SER A 530 -41.74 -37.34 -0.41
C SER A 530 -41.59 -38.02 0.94
#